data_AF-A0A5C6A2A2-F1
#
_entry.id   AF-A0A5C6A2A2-F1
#
_cell.length_a   1.000
_cell.length_b   1.000
_cell.length_c   1.000
_cell.angle_alpha   90.00
_cell.angle_beta   90.00
_cell.angle_gamma   90.00
#
_symmetry.space_group_name_H-M   'P 1'
#
loop_
_entity.id
_entity.type
_entity.pdbx_description
1 polymer ?
#
loop_
_entity_poly.entity_id
_entity_poly.type
_entity_poly.pdbx_seq_one_letter_code
_entity_poly.pdbx_strand_id
1 'polypeptide(L)'
;MDSFARPLIDHVRLADGLDIAVVAVLIYILLVWLRDRASRSLAVIVVSLGVLFLIARWLDLFLTIMAFRYGIVGLLLAMVVVFQQDIRHGFERLTSTRWFRGVSDARPSHRTVDTITQTVTDLAKDRIGALLVFPNRQPLDLHLQGGVEVDAQISEPLLKSIFHPKSPGHDGAVLIQGHRIVSLGLHLPLTTRFDQVPDGGTRHAAAAGLAECSDALVVAVSEERGTITLAQDGQLKVIEPAELASRLGKYYHDQNDVDQSNRTRRDPNWGLKLVAIALATLSWWLFAFQTDTVQRTFVVPIEFRNLPEGFQVADPKPTYAELTLSGPENAFTLLDPVEMTVSLDLRGTDRPSVTTWHTANHLTNIPRELTTEAVVPETILISLQPSGEIAP
;
A
#
# COMPACT_ATOMS: atom_id res chain seq x y z
N MET A 1 -37.37 21.43 -7.24
CA MET A 1 -36.35 20.62 -6.57
C MET A 1 -34.99 20.68 -7.27
N ASP A 2 -34.78 21.59 -8.22
CA ASP A 2 -33.57 21.62 -9.09
C ASP A 2 -32.56 22.73 -8.73
N SER A 3 -32.82 23.52 -7.68
CA SER A 3 -31.97 24.64 -7.26
C SER A 3 -30.99 24.29 -6.12
N PHE A 4 -31.16 23.15 -5.45
CA PHE A 4 -30.28 22.70 -4.36
C PHE A 4 -29.12 21.81 -4.82
N ALA A 5 -29.22 21.18 -6.00
CA ALA A 5 -28.22 20.22 -6.49
C ALA A 5 -27.13 20.86 -7.37
N ARG A 6 -27.31 22.09 -7.85
CA ARG A 6 -26.34 22.77 -8.72
C ARG A 6 -25.06 23.25 -7.99
N PRO A 7 -25.10 23.76 -6.73
CA PRO A 7 -23.87 24.15 -6.03
C PRO A 7 -22.98 22.96 -5.65
N LEU A 8 -23.55 21.74 -5.60
CA LEU A 8 -22.87 20.49 -5.25
C LEU A 8 -21.97 19.93 -6.35
N ILE A 9 -22.22 20.28 -7.62
CA ILE A 9 -21.46 19.73 -8.76
C ILE A 9 -20.29 20.64 -9.13
N ASP A 10 -20.40 21.95 -8.89
CA ASP A 10 -19.36 22.92 -9.28
C ASP A 10 -18.17 22.99 -8.29
N HIS A 11 -18.25 22.32 -7.13
CA HIS A 11 -17.17 22.24 -6.14
C HIS A 11 -16.52 20.85 -5.99
N VAL A 12 -16.98 19.84 -6.74
CA VAL A 12 -16.32 18.53 -6.74
C VAL A 12 -15.13 18.60 -7.69
N ARG A 13 -13.94 18.76 -7.13
CA ARG A 13 -12.71 18.71 -7.93
C ARG A 13 -12.56 17.28 -8.44
N LEU A 14 -12.11 17.11 -9.69
CA LEU A 14 -11.67 15.80 -10.21
C LEU A 14 -10.65 15.13 -9.27
N ALA A 15 -9.90 15.93 -8.52
CA ALA A 15 -9.01 15.50 -7.45
C ALA A 15 -9.73 14.76 -6.30
N ASP A 16 -10.96 15.14 -5.94
CA ASP A 16 -11.71 14.50 -4.87
C ASP A 16 -12.16 13.07 -5.26
N GLY A 17 -12.58 12.90 -6.52
CA GLY A 17 -12.88 11.58 -7.07
C GLY A 17 -11.64 10.68 -7.18
N LEU A 18 -10.49 11.26 -7.53
CA LEU A 18 -9.22 10.57 -7.55
C LEU A 18 -8.77 10.15 -6.15
N ASP A 19 -8.95 11.02 -5.15
CA ASP A 19 -8.62 10.75 -3.75
C ASP A 19 -9.48 9.60 -3.20
N ILE A 20 -10.80 9.63 -3.44
CA ILE A 20 -11.71 8.52 -3.09
C ILE A 20 -11.27 7.21 -3.76
N ALA A 21 -10.89 7.26 -5.04
CA ALA A 21 -10.44 6.07 -5.76
C ALA A 21 -9.13 5.50 -5.18
N VAL A 22 -8.15 6.36 -4.87
CA VAL A 22 -6.87 5.97 -4.26
C VAL A 22 -7.08 5.37 -2.88
N VAL A 23 -7.87 6.03 -2.03
CA VAL A 23 -8.21 5.54 -0.69
C VAL A 23 -9.00 4.23 -0.76
N ALA A 24 -9.94 4.08 -1.71
CA ALA A 24 -10.66 2.82 -1.91
C ALA A 24 -9.73 1.67 -2.30
N VAL A 25 -8.74 1.92 -3.16
CA VAL A 25 -7.73 0.92 -3.53
C VAL A 25 -6.87 0.55 -2.32
N LEU A 26 -6.42 1.53 -1.53
CA LEU A 26 -5.66 1.29 -0.30
C LEU A 26 -6.44 0.47 0.72
N ILE A 27 -7.70 0.82 0.97
CA ILE A 27 -8.60 0.08 1.87
C ILE A 27 -8.85 -1.33 1.34
N TYR A 28 -9.04 -1.50 0.03
CA TYR A 28 -9.19 -2.81 -0.59
C TYR A 28 -7.95 -3.69 -0.37
N ILE A 29 -6.75 -3.16 -0.63
CA ILE A 29 -5.49 -3.87 -0.39
C ILE A 29 -5.36 -4.23 1.10
N LEU A 30 -5.68 -3.31 2.00
CA LEU A 30 -5.66 -3.55 3.44
C LEU A 30 -6.64 -4.65 3.87
N LEU A 31 -7.87 -4.66 3.35
CA LEU A 31 -8.88 -5.67 3.68
C LEU A 31 -8.54 -7.06 3.12
N VAL A 32 -8.00 -7.13 1.90
CA VAL A 32 -7.52 -8.40 1.32
C VAL A 32 -6.32 -8.91 2.11
N TRP A 33 -5.38 -8.04 2.45
CA TRP A 33 -4.22 -8.37 3.27
C TRP A 33 -4.63 -8.86 4.66
N LEU A 34 -5.60 -8.20 5.32
CA LEU A 34 -6.17 -8.66 6.59
C LEU A 34 -6.84 -10.04 6.46
N ARG A 35 -7.54 -10.31 5.36
CA ARG A 35 -8.24 -11.58 5.14
C ARG A 35 -7.29 -12.76 4.96
N ASP A 36 -6.20 -12.56 4.21
CA ASP A 36 -5.31 -13.64 3.78
C ASP A 36 -4.08 -13.83 4.69
N ARG A 37 -3.60 -12.77 5.36
CA ARG A 37 -2.41 -12.82 6.23
C ARG A 37 -2.70 -12.71 7.73
N ALA A 38 -3.81 -12.09 8.14
CA ALA A 38 -4.05 -11.79 9.55
C ALA A 38 -4.95 -12.84 10.20
N SER A 39 -4.53 -13.37 11.33
CA SER A 39 -5.39 -14.20 12.18
C SER A 39 -6.65 -13.41 12.57
N ARG A 40 -7.79 -14.10 12.75
CA ARG A 40 -9.09 -13.47 13.11
C ARG A 40 -8.98 -12.50 14.30
N SER A 41 -8.03 -12.72 15.22
CA SER A 41 -7.78 -11.86 16.37
C SER A 41 -7.25 -10.48 15.99
N LEU A 42 -6.38 -10.38 14.99
CA LEU A 42 -5.76 -9.10 14.59
C LEU A 42 -6.77 -8.21 13.86
N ALA A 43 -7.65 -8.81 13.06
CA ALA A 43 -8.76 -8.10 12.43
C ALA A 43 -9.73 -7.50 13.46
N VAL A 44 -10.06 -8.25 14.53
CA VAL A 44 -10.92 -7.75 15.63
C VAL A 44 -10.27 -6.56 16.35
N ILE A 45 -8.96 -6.57 16.55
CA ILE A 45 -8.24 -5.45 17.19
C ILE A 45 -8.30 -4.20 16.32
N VAL A 46 -7.99 -4.31 15.03
CA VAL A 46 -7.99 -3.14 14.11
C VAL A 46 -9.39 -2.53 14.00
N VAL A 47 -10.43 -3.36 13.84
CA VAL A 47 -11.82 -2.88 13.75
C VAL A 47 -12.28 -2.24 15.06
N SER A 48 -11.99 -2.86 16.21
CA SER A 48 -12.37 -2.30 17.50
C SER A 48 -11.67 -0.96 17.79
N LEU A 49 -10.40 -0.81 17.41
CA LEU A 49 -9.66 0.45 17.51
C LEU A 49 -10.27 1.55 16.62
N GLY A 50 -10.71 1.19 15.41
CA GLY A 50 -11.41 2.10 14.50
C GLY A 50 -12.76 2.57 15.06
N VAL A 51 -13.56 1.66 15.62
CA VAL A 51 -14.83 2.00 16.29
C VAL A 51 -14.61 2.91 17.49
N LEU A 52 -13.59 2.62 18.31
CA LEU A 52 -13.20 3.45 19.44
C LEU A 52 -12.84 4.87 19.01
N PHE A 53 -12.11 5.02 17.90
CA PHE A 53 -11.78 6.32 17.33
C PHE A 53 -13.03 7.09 16.87
N LEU A 54 -13.98 6.41 16.21
CA LEU A 54 -15.25 7.04 15.79
C LEU A 54 -16.08 7.53 16.98
N ILE A 55 -16.17 6.73 18.05
CA ILE A 55 -16.82 7.12 19.31
C ILE A 55 -16.09 8.31 19.94
N ALA A 56 -14.75 8.27 19.97
CA ALA A 56 -13.94 9.36 20.50
C ALA A 56 -14.18 10.68 19.77
N ARG A 57 -14.32 10.64 18.44
CA ARG A 57 -14.66 11.81 17.63
C ARG A 57 -16.09 12.28 17.86
N TRP A 58 -17.04 11.36 18.00
CA TRP A 58 -18.45 11.72 18.24
C TRP A 58 -18.66 12.39 19.60
N LEU A 59 -17.89 11.99 20.61
CA LEU A 59 -17.91 12.55 21.96
C LEU A 59 -16.92 13.72 22.17
N ASP A 60 -16.20 14.14 21.12
CA ASP A 60 -15.17 15.18 21.16
C ASP A 60 -14.08 14.97 22.24
N LEU A 61 -13.64 13.73 22.40
CA LEU A 61 -12.61 13.33 23.37
C LEU A 61 -11.21 13.77 22.91
N PHE A 62 -10.85 15.02 23.21
CA PHE A 62 -9.58 15.65 22.79
C PHE A 62 -8.34 14.78 23.05
N LEU A 63 -8.16 14.25 24.26
CA LEU A 63 -6.99 13.45 24.63
C LEU A 63 -6.91 12.16 23.80
N THR A 64 -8.03 11.50 23.56
CA THR A 64 -8.10 10.26 22.79
C THR A 64 -7.79 10.54 21.32
N ILE A 65 -8.36 11.59 20.74
CA ILE A 65 -8.08 12.00 19.36
C ILE A 65 -6.58 12.32 19.18
N MET A 66 -5.99 13.05 20.13
CA MET A 66 -4.55 13.32 20.13
C MET A 66 -3.71 12.05 20.27
N ALA A 67 -4.10 11.13 21.15
CA ALA A 67 -3.42 9.85 21.32
C ALA A 67 -3.46 9.00 20.04
N PHE A 68 -4.60 8.95 19.33
CA PHE A 68 -4.69 8.28 18.04
C PHE A 68 -3.80 8.95 16.98
N ARG A 69 -3.78 10.29 16.91
CA ARG A 69 -2.98 11.04 15.93
C ARG A 69 -1.49 10.75 16.06
N TYR A 70 -0.94 10.85 17.27
CA TYR A 70 0.48 10.55 17.51
C TYR A 70 0.75 9.04 17.54
N GLY A 71 -0.21 8.25 18.02
CA GLY A 71 -0.12 6.79 18.09
C GLY A 71 -0.01 6.13 16.72
N ILE A 72 -0.73 6.63 15.70
CA ILE A 72 -0.62 6.14 14.31
C ILE A 72 0.80 6.35 13.78
N VAL A 73 1.41 7.52 14.01
CA VAL A 73 2.80 7.79 13.58
C VAL A 73 3.78 6.83 14.27
N GLY A 74 3.62 6.62 15.58
CA GLY A 74 4.44 5.66 16.33
C GLY A 74 4.24 4.21 15.87
N LEU A 75 2.99 3.81 15.58
CA LEU A 75 2.65 2.48 15.07
C LEU A 75 3.27 2.24 13.70
N LEU A 76 3.24 3.21 12.79
CA LEU A 76 3.87 3.10 11.47
C LEU A 76 5.39 2.91 11.59
N LEU A 77 6.04 3.67 12.48
CA LEU A 77 7.48 3.55 12.72
C LEU A 77 7.82 2.17 13.32
N ALA A 78 7.06 1.72 14.32
CA ALA A 78 7.22 0.39 14.90
C ALA A 78 6.99 -0.73 13.86
N MET A 79 5.99 -0.56 12.98
CA MET A 79 5.70 -1.51 11.90
C MET A 79 6.88 -1.63 10.95
N VAL A 80 7.49 -0.52 10.52
CA VAL A 80 8.70 -0.57 9.66
C VAL A 80 9.86 -1.29 10.35
N VAL A 81 10.05 -1.09 11.65
CA VAL A 81 11.11 -1.79 12.41
C VAL A 81 10.84 -3.28 12.51
N VAL A 82 9.60 -3.69 12.83
CA VAL A 82 9.21 -5.10 12.96
C VAL A 82 9.28 -5.83 11.61
N PHE A 83 8.77 -5.20 10.54
CA PHE A 83 8.71 -5.78 9.20
C PHE A 83 9.92 -5.42 8.32
N GLN A 84 11.00 -4.89 8.91
CA GLN A 84 12.20 -4.49 8.15
C GLN A 84 12.74 -5.65 7.31
N GLN A 85 12.72 -6.86 7.88
CA GLN A 85 13.16 -8.08 7.20
C GLN A 85 12.20 -8.46 6.07
N ASP A 86 10.89 -8.44 6.28
CA ASP A 86 9.90 -8.75 5.23
C ASP A 86 9.98 -7.79 4.03
N ILE A 87 10.14 -6.48 4.29
CA ILE A 87 10.28 -5.47 3.23
C ILE A 87 11.53 -5.76 2.38
N ARG A 88 12.64 -6.08 3.03
CA ARG A 88 13.89 -6.45 2.35
C ARG A 88 13.70 -7.66 1.43
N HIS A 89 13.15 -8.76 1.95
CA HIS A 89 12.91 -9.96 1.13
C HIS A 89 11.87 -9.71 0.03
N GLY A 90 10.86 -8.88 0.28
CA GLY A 90 9.90 -8.45 -0.73
C GLY A 90 10.56 -7.70 -1.89
N PHE A 91 11.54 -6.84 -1.60
CA PHE A 91 12.30 -6.11 -2.60
C PHE A 91 13.28 -7.01 -3.37
N GLU A 92 13.90 -7.98 -2.68
CA GLU A 92 14.72 -9.02 -3.30
C GLU A 92 13.88 -9.87 -4.28
N ARG A 93 12.62 -10.20 -3.93
CA ARG A 93 11.69 -10.88 -4.86
C ARG A 93 11.34 -10.01 -6.07
N LEU A 94 11.08 -8.72 -5.84
CA LEU A 94 10.72 -7.75 -6.90
C LEU A 94 11.87 -7.53 -7.90
N THR A 95 13.11 -7.61 -7.42
CA THR A 95 14.33 -7.43 -8.23
C THR A 95 14.89 -8.73 -8.80
N SER A 96 14.51 -9.90 -8.24
CA SER A 96 14.89 -11.18 -8.83
C SER A 96 14.32 -11.28 -10.25
N THR A 97 15.21 -11.44 -11.24
CA THR A 97 14.89 -11.53 -12.69
C THR A 97 13.95 -12.69 -13.04
N ARG A 98 13.50 -13.47 -12.05
CA ARG A 98 12.62 -14.63 -12.13
C ARG A 98 11.18 -14.25 -12.47
N TRP A 99 10.76 -13.02 -12.21
CA TRP A 99 9.42 -12.54 -12.59
C TRP A 99 9.26 -12.34 -14.11
N PHE A 100 10.37 -12.15 -14.84
CA PHE A 100 10.39 -11.91 -16.30
C PHE A 100 10.83 -13.10 -17.14
N ARG A 101 11.45 -14.14 -16.54
CA ARG A 101 11.65 -15.40 -17.25
C ARG A 101 10.35 -16.17 -17.20
N GLY A 102 9.59 -16.11 -18.29
CA GLY A 102 8.61 -17.13 -18.59
C GLY A 102 9.31 -18.48 -18.50
N VAL A 103 9.10 -19.19 -17.39
CA VAL A 103 9.53 -20.56 -17.23
C VAL A 103 8.81 -21.30 -18.35
N SER A 104 9.58 -21.68 -19.37
CA SER A 104 9.06 -22.43 -20.50
C SER A 104 8.27 -23.60 -19.94
N ASP A 105 6.99 -23.58 -20.28
CA ASP A 105 5.88 -24.39 -19.78
C ASP A 105 6.00 -25.84 -20.27
N ALA A 106 7.15 -26.46 -20.02
CA ALA A 106 7.33 -27.88 -20.20
C ALA A 106 6.61 -28.55 -19.03
N ARG A 107 5.33 -28.86 -19.28
CA ARG A 107 4.48 -29.70 -18.44
C ARG A 107 5.33 -30.78 -17.79
N PRO A 108 5.26 -30.96 -16.45
CA PRO A 108 5.92 -32.07 -15.79
C PRO A 108 5.51 -33.35 -16.53
N SER A 109 6.45 -33.91 -17.28
CA SER A 109 6.17 -35.10 -18.05
C SER A 109 6.03 -36.27 -17.08
N HIS A 110 5.24 -37.28 -17.44
CA HIS A 110 5.19 -38.55 -16.69
C HIS A 110 6.60 -39.06 -16.37
N ARG A 111 7.53 -38.86 -17.31
CA ARG A 111 8.96 -39.15 -17.18
C ARG A 111 9.65 -38.45 -16.01
N THR A 112 9.27 -37.24 -15.63
CA THR A 112 9.85 -36.53 -14.47
C THR A 112 9.47 -37.21 -13.17
N VAL A 113 8.19 -37.55 -13.01
CA VAL A 113 7.70 -38.31 -11.85
C VAL A 113 8.39 -39.66 -11.77
N ASP A 114 8.43 -40.38 -12.89
CA ASP A 114 9.08 -41.69 -12.97
C ASP A 114 10.58 -41.60 -12.62
N THR A 115 11.28 -40.57 -13.11
CA THR A 115 12.70 -40.33 -12.80
C THR A 115 12.92 -40.08 -11.31
N ILE A 116 12.09 -39.24 -10.69
CA ILE A 116 12.20 -38.93 -9.26
C ILE A 116 11.89 -40.18 -8.43
N THR A 117 10.77 -40.86 -8.71
CA THR A 117 10.37 -42.07 -7.98
C THR A 117 11.42 -43.16 -8.10
N GLN A 118 11.94 -43.42 -9.31
CA GLN A 118 13.00 -44.40 -9.52
C GLN A 118 14.26 -44.03 -8.74
N THR A 119 14.69 -42.77 -8.81
CA THR A 119 15.88 -42.31 -8.08
C THR A 119 15.72 -42.45 -6.57
N VAL A 120 14.59 -42.00 -6.02
CA VAL A 120 14.29 -42.11 -4.58
C VAL A 120 14.24 -43.57 -4.14
N THR A 121 13.68 -44.46 -4.97
CA THR A 121 13.62 -45.89 -4.70
C THR A 121 15.01 -46.52 -4.67
N ASP A 122 15.90 -46.11 -5.58
CA ASP A 122 17.27 -46.62 -5.60
C ASP A 122 18.09 -46.08 -4.42
N LEU A 123 17.96 -44.79 -4.08
CA LEU A 123 18.59 -44.22 -2.89
C LEU A 123 18.12 -44.92 -1.60
N ALA A 124 16.83 -45.25 -1.52
CA ALA A 124 16.25 -46.03 -0.41
C ALA A 124 16.86 -47.44 -0.31
N LYS A 125 16.99 -48.16 -1.43
CA LYS A 125 17.63 -49.49 -1.48
C LYS A 125 19.10 -49.43 -1.05
N ASP A 126 19.81 -48.41 -1.51
CA ASP A 126 21.23 -48.20 -1.20
C ASP A 126 21.45 -47.58 0.19
N ARG A 127 20.37 -47.28 0.93
CA ARG A 127 20.38 -46.58 2.23
C ARG A 127 21.14 -45.25 2.20
N ILE A 128 20.97 -44.51 1.10
CA ILE A 128 21.51 -43.18 0.93
C ILE A 128 20.44 -42.16 1.37
N GLY A 129 20.77 -41.35 2.36
CA GLY A 129 19.88 -40.31 2.86
C GLY A 129 19.59 -39.24 1.81
N ALA A 130 18.33 -38.87 1.65
CA ALA A 130 17.90 -37.86 0.69
C ALA A 130 16.77 -36.99 1.26
N LEU A 131 16.71 -35.74 0.80
CA LEU A 131 15.71 -34.77 1.23
C LEU A 131 15.32 -33.88 0.05
N LEU A 132 14.12 -34.08 -0.49
CA LEU A 132 13.61 -33.38 -1.66
C LEU A 132 12.40 -32.53 -1.28
N VAL A 133 12.40 -31.26 -1.67
CA VAL A 133 11.35 -30.28 -1.35
C VAL A 133 10.63 -29.87 -2.62
N PHE A 134 9.30 -29.98 -2.60
CA PHE A 134 8.40 -29.63 -3.70
C PHE A 134 7.47 -28.49 -3.24
N PRO A 135 7.69 -27.24 -3.68
CA PRO A 135 6.88 -26.08 -3.29
C PRO A 135 5.45 -26.19 -3.79
N ASN A 136 4.49 -25.78 -2.97
CA ASN A 136 3.08 -25.72 -3.38
C ASN A 136 2.65 -24.25 -3.53
N ARG A 137 1.67 -23.77 -2.77
CA ARG A 137 1.12 -22.42 -2.93
C ARG A 137 1.87 -21.37 -2.13
N GLN A 138 2.42 -21.74 -0.97
CA GLN A 138 3.13 -20.81 -0.11
C GLN A 138 4.59 -20.66 -0.55
N PRO A 139 5.11 -19.43 -0.59
CA PRO A 139 6.50 -19.21 -0.97
C PRO A 139 7.44 -19.66 0.15
N LEU A 140 8.40 -20.53 -0.18
CA LEU A 140 9.27 -21.17 0.81
C LEU A 140 10.51 -20.35 1.21
N ASP A 141 10.76 -19.21 0.57
CA ASP A 141 12.01 -18.43 0.79
C ASP A 141 12.21 -17.98 2.25
N LEU A 142 11.12 -17.86 3.02
CA LEU A 142 11.17 -17.48 4.43
C LEU A 142 11.58 -18.64 5.36
N HIS A 143 11.50 -19.87 4.86
CA HIS A 143 11.76 -21.09 5.64
C HIS A 143 13.05 -21.79 5.20
N LEU A 144 13.49 -21.58 3.97
CA LEU A 144 14.70 -22.19 3.41
C LEU A 144 15.90 -21.26 3.60
N GLN A 145 17.00 -21.78 4.15
CA GLN A 145 18.22 -21.00 4.39
C GLN A 145 19.44 -21.62 3.71
N GLY A 146 20.36 -20.78 3.24
CA GLY A 146 21.59 -21.21 2.58
C GLY A 146 21.36 -21.84 1.20
N GLY A 147 22.14 -22.87 0.89
CA GLY A 147 22.09 -23.56 -0.40
C GLY A 147 22.82 -22.86 -1.55
N VAL A 148 22.96 -23.58 -2.65
CA VAL A 148 23.57 -23.10 -3.90
C VAL A 148 22.52 -23.20 -5.00
N GLU A 149 22.29 -22.11 -5.73
CA GLU A 149 21.45 -22.12 -6.92
C GLU A 149 22.13 -22.91 -8.04
N VAL A 150 21.38 -23.84 -8.65
CA VAL A 150 21.89 -24.75 -9.69
C VAL A 150 21.12 -24.60 -10.99
N ASP A 151 19.80 -24.42 -10.90
CA ASP A 151 18.89 -24.35 -12.05
C ASP A 151 19.20 -25.41 -13.13
N ALA A 152 19.15 -26.70 -12.76
CA ALA A 152 19.45 -27.82 -13.65
C ALA A 152 18.22 -28.65 -14.00
N GLN A 153 18.23 -29.31 -15.17
CA GLN A 153 17.20 -30.29 -15.52
C GLN A 153 17.33 -31.55 -14.64
N ILE A 154 16.18 -32.07 -14.20
CA ILE A 154 16.16 -33.29 -13.39
C ILE A 154 16.62 -34.48 -14.23
N SER A 155 17.58 -35.22 -13.69
CA SER A 155 18.00 -36.52 -14.22
C SER A 155 18.42 -37.43 -13.06
N GLU A 156 18.25 -38.74 -13.24
CA GLU A 156 18.63 -39.73 -12.23
C GLU A 156 20.13 -39.67 -11.86
N PRO A 157 21.09 -39.56 -12.80
CA PRO A 157 22.51 -39.44 -12.45
C PRO A 157 22.81 -38.19 -11.61
N LEU A 158 22.13 -37.07 -11.92
CA LEU A 158 22.33 -35.82 -11.18
C LEU A 158 21.81 -35.94 -9.74
N LEU A 159 20.60 -36.44 -9.55
CA LEU A 159 20.03 -36.64 -8.21
C LEU A 159 20.86 -37.63 -7.39
N LYS A 160 21.30 -38.75 -7.98
CA LYS A 160 22.21 -39.70 -7.33
C LYS A 160 23.55 -39.06 -6.97
N SER A 161 24.11 -38.21 -7.83
CA SER A 161 25.37 -37.50 -7.56
C SER A 161 25.23 -36.45 -6.45
N ILE A 162 24.08 -35.76 -6.35
CA ILE A 162 23.84 -34.77 -5.30
C ILE A 162 23.80 -35.45 -3.93
N PHE A 163 23.02 -36.54 -3.80
CA PHE A 163 22.85 -37.25 -2.53
C PHE A 163 23.97 -38.25 -2.21
N HIS A 164 24.96 -38.42 -3.08
CA HIS A 164 26.08 -39.31 -2.82
C HIS A 164 26.82 -38.89 -1.53
N PRO A 165 27.10 -39.80 -0.56
CA PRO A 165 27.62 -39.43 0.77
C PRO A 165 28.96 -38.66 0.79
N LYS A 166 29.73 -38.71 -0.30
CA LYS A 166 31.00 -37.98 -0.44
C LYS A 166 30.87 -36.64 -1.17
N SER A 167 29.67 -36.32 -1.66
CA SER A 167 29.40 -35.09 -2.41
C SER A 167 29.15 -33.93 -1.46
N PRO A 168 29.69 -32.72 -1.67
CA PRO A 168 29.33 -31.56 -0.84
C PRO A 168 27.82 -31.25 -0.81
N GLY A 169 27.07 -31.68 -1.83
CA GLY A 169 25.64 -31.41 -1.95
C GLY A 169 24.71 -32.37 -1.18
N HIS A 170 25.23 -33.42 -0.53
CA HIS A 170 24.41 -34.42 0.18
C HIS A 170 23.91 -33.94 1.54
N ASP A 171 24.48 -32.84 2.03
CA ASP A 171 24.13 -32.22 3.30
C ASP A 171 23.12 -31.09 3.05
N GLY A 172 21.87 -31.32 3.47
CA GLY A 172 20.73 -30.43 3.21
C GLY A 172 19.76 -30.95 2.15
N ALA A 173 18.78 -30.11 1.83
CA ALA A 173 17.69 -30.43 0.93
C ALA A 173 17.90 -29.93 -0.49
N VAL A 174 17.22 -30.57 -1.43
CA VAL A 174 17.14 -30.19 -2.84
C VAL A 174 15.76 -29.62 -3.12
N LEU A 175 15.72 -28.39 -3.64
CA LEU A 175 14.48 -27.72 -4.05
C LEU A 175 14.16 -28.05 -5.50
N ILE A 176 13.01 -28.67 -5.73
CA ILE A 176 12.56 -29.07 -7.06
C ILE A 176 11.31 -28.27 -7.43
N GLN A 177 11.35 -27.61 -8.59
CA GLN A 177 10.22 -26.87 -9.12
C GLN A 177 9.98 -27.26 -10.58
N GLY A 178 8.78 -27.78 -10.88
CA GLY A 178 8.46 -28.33 -12.19
C GLY A 178 9.39 -29.48 -12.56
N HIS A 179 10.13 -29.35 -13.67
CA HIS A 179 11.09 -30.35 -14.16
C HIS A 179 12.56 -29.99 -13.85
N ARG A 180 12.80 -29.06 -12.91
CA ARG A 180 14.13 -28.53 -12.63
C ARG A 180 14.48 -28.56 -11.14
N ILE A 181 15.78 -28.74 -10.88
CA ILE A 181 16.40 -28.55 -9.58
C ILE A 181 16.77 -27.07 -9.48
N VAL A 182 16.13 -26.34 -8.56
CA VAL A 182 16.36 -24.91 -8.35
C VAL A 182 17.64 -24.69 -7.57
N SER A 183 17.74 -25.33 -6.40
CA SER A 183 18.87 -25.20 -5.48
C SER A 183 19.13 -26.52 -4.76
N LEU A 184 20.37 -26.70 -4.29
CA LEU A 184 20.79 -27.83 -3.45
C LEU A 184 21.45 -27.35 -2.15
N GLY A 185 21.54 -28.23 -1.15
CA GLY A 185 22.17 -27.92 0.14
C GLY A 185 21.38 -26.91 0.99
N LEU A 186 20.05 -26.91 0.87
CA LEU A 186 19.18 -26.02 1.64
C LEU A 186 18.99 -26.53 3.07
N HIS A 187 19.06 -25.62 4.04
CA HIS A 187 18.73 -25.92 5.43
C HIS A 187 17.25 -25.65 5.67
N LEU A 188 16.58 -26.63 6.27
CA LEU A 188 15.16 -26.61 6.61
C LEU A 188 14.99 -26.39 8.12
N PRO A 189 13.86 -25.80 8.55
CA PRO A 189 13.52 -25.74 9.96
C PRO A 189 13.32 -27.17 10.50
N LEU A 190 13.80 -27.42 11.72
CA LEU A 190 13.62 -28.69 12.41
C LEU A 190 12.34 -28.62 13.26
N THR A 191 11.55 -29.69 13.27
CA THR A 191 10.43 -29.80 14.21
C THR A 191 10.93 -29.86 15.66
N THR A 192 10.17 -29.27 16.57
CA THR A 192 10.34 -29.42 18.02
C THR A 192 9.49 -30.57 18.59
N ARG A 193 8.60 -31.16 17.78
CA ARG A 193 7.71 -32.27 18.12
C ARG A 193 8.33 -33.61 17.75
N PHE A 194 9.31 -34.03 18.55
CA PHE A 194 10.02 -35.30 18.36
C PHE A 194 9.11 -36.54 18.52
N ASP A 195 7.95 -36.39 19.16
CA ASP A 195 6.90 -37.40 19.22
C ASP A 195 6.33 -37.76 17.83
N GLN A 196 6.39 -36.82 16.88
CA GLN A 196 5.94 -37.02 15.50
C GLN A 196 7.03 -37.59 14.59
N VAL A 197 8.25 -37.76 15.11
CA VAL A 197 9.39 -38.33 14.39
C VAL A 197 9.87 -39.61 15.09
N PRO A 198 9.05 -40.67 15.24
CA PRO A 198 9.51 -41.92 15.85
C PRO A 198 10.64 -42.49 15.00
N ASP A 199 11.82 -42.62 15.59
CA ASP A 199 13.02 -43.19 14.97
C ASP A 199 13.60 -42.46 13.74
N GLY A 200 13.26 -41.19 13.53
CA GLY A 200 13.77 -40.42 12.38
C GLY A 200 15.01 -39.59 12.72
N GLY A 201 16.03 -39.64 11.85
CA GLY A 201 17.20 -38.76 11.92
C GLY A 201 16.89 -37.30 11.59
N THR A 202 17.91 -36.45 11.58
CA THR A 202 17.79 -34.99 11.36
C THR A 202 17.04 -34.62 10.07
N ARG A 203 17.16 -35.42 9.01
CA ARG A 203 16.41 -35.22 7.75
C ARG A 203 14.90 -35.39 7.90
N HIS A 204 14.43 -36.31 8.76
CA HIS A 204 13.01 -36.49 9.02
C HIS A 204 12.46 -35.36 9.88
N ALA A 205 13.25 -34.91 10.87
CA ALA A 205 12.92 -33.74 11.67
C ALA A 205 12.85 -32.46 10.81
N ALA A 206 13.73 -32.32 9.82
CA ALA A 206 13.72 -31.23 8.86
C ALA A 206 12.51 -31.29 7.92
N ALA A 207 12.16 -32.48 7.43
CA ALA A 207 10.96 -32.67 6.62
C ALA A 207 9.67 -32.31 7.39
N ALA A 208 9.57 -32.75 8.65
CA ALA A 208 8.46 -32.39 9.52
C ALA A 208 8.40 -30.88 9.79
N GLY A 209 9.53 -30.27 10.16
CA GLY A 209 9.57 -28.85 10.47
C GLY A 209 9.15 -27.98 9.28
N LEU A 210 9.56 -28.33 8.05
CA LEU A 210 9.11 -27.61 6.86
C LEU A 210 7.62 -27.85 6.58
N ALA A 211 7.11 -29.08 6.76
CA ALA A 211 5.69 -29.40 6.59
C ALA A 211 4.78 -28.75 7.65
N GLU A 212 5.31 -28.42 8.83
CA GLU A 212 4.58 -27.69 9.88
C GLU A 212 4.44 -26.20 9.57
N CYS A 213 5.44 -25.60 8.92
CA CYS A 213 5.46 -24.18 8.61
C CYS A 213 4.97 -23.84 7.20
N SER A 214 4.79 -24.84 6.32
CA SER A 214 4.41 -24.62 4.92
C SER A 214 3.54 -25.74 4.35
N ASP A 215 2.90 -25.48 3.21
CA ASP A 215 2.13 -26.46 2.44
C ASP A 215 2.98 -27.27 1.45
N ALA A 216 4.31 -27.25 1.60
CA ALA A 216 5.24 -27.98 0.75
C ALA A 216 5.11 -29.50 0.94
N LEU A 217 5.30 -30.23 -0.16
CA LEU A 217 5.48 -31.67 -0.13
C LEU A 217 6.97 -31.96 0.03
N VAL A 218 7.35 -32.69 1.07
CA VAL A 218 8.75 -33.06 1.33
C VAL A 218 8.90 -34.58 1.31
N VAL A 219 9.89 -35.07 0.59
CA VAL A 219 10.24 -36.49 0.54
C VAL A 219 11.58 -36.68 1.24
N ALA A 220 11.60 -37.50 2.29
CA ALA A 220 12.80 -37.87 3.03
C ALA A 220 13.10 -39.35 2.86
N VAL A 221 14.38 -39.70 2.72
CA VAL A 221 14.88 -41.08 2.69
C VAL A 221 15.79 -41.30 3.89
N SER A 222 15.55 -42.37 4.65
CA SER A 222 16.38 -42.76 5.80
C SER A 222 17.71 -43.38 5.37
N GLU A 223 18.82 -42.83 5.85
CA GLU A 223 20.16 -43.42 5.68
C GLU A 223 20.37 -44.67 6.54
N GLU A 224 19.57 -44.86 7.59
CA GLU A 224 19.70 -46.02 8.48
C GLU A 224 18.84 -47.19 7.99
N ARG A 225 17.60 -46.89 7.61
CA ARG A 225 16.56 -47.90 7.33
C ARG A 225 16.21 -48.02 5.86
N GLY A 226 16.57 -47.06 5.02
CA GLY A 226 16.13 -47.00 3.63
C GLY A 226 14.62 -46.72 3.48
N THR A 227 13.94 -46.27 4.53
CA THR A 227 12.51 -45.97 4.49
C THR A 227 12.26 -44.64 3.79
N ILE A 228 11.22 -44.59 2.96
CA ILE A 228 10.76 -43.38 2.29
C ILE A 228 9.62 -42.77 3.13
N THR A 229 9.80 -41.51 3.53
CA THR A 229 8.84 -40.77 4.34
C THR A 229 8.38 -39.53 3.59
N LEU A 230 7.07 -39.34 3.53
CA LEU A 230 6.43 -38.14 2.99
C LEU A 230 6.05 -37.21 4.15
N ALA A 231 6.43 -35.94 4.07
CA ALA A 231 5.97 -34.91 4.99
C ALA A 231 5.11 -33.89 4.24
N GLN A 232 3.88 -33.68 4.69
CA GLN A 232 2.94 -32.71 4.12
C GLN A 232 1.90 -32.33 5.17
N ASP A 233 1.50 -31.06 5.21
CA ASP A 233 0.45 -30.54 6.11
C ASP A 233 0.70 -30.90 7.59
N GLY A 234 1.96 -30.80 8.03
CA GLY A 234 2.41 -31.13 9.38
C GLY A 234 2.33 -32.62 9.76
N GLN A 235 2.16 -33.52 8.80
CA GLN A 235 2.12 -34.97 9.04
C GLN A 235 3.26 -35.68 8.33
N LEU A 236 3.86 -36.66 9.02
CA LEU A 236 4.82 -37.60 8.46
C LEU A 236 4.12 -38.94 8.17
N LYS A 237 4.30 -39.47 6.97
CA LYS A 237 3.78 -40.77 6.57
C LYS A 237 4.87 -41.58 5.87
N VAL A 238 5.20 -42.74 6.41
CA VAL A 238 6.05 -43.73 5.71
C VAL A 238 5.25 -44.32 4.56
N ILE A 239 5.84 -44.36 3.37
CA ILE A 239 5.17 -44.76 2.14
C ILE A 239 6.01 -45.76 1.33
N GLU A 240 5.32 -46.56 0.53
CA GLU A 240 5.93 -47.45 -0.45
C GLU A 240 6.25 -46.68 -1.76
N PRO A 241 7.24 -47.15 -2.56
CA PRO A 241 7.59 -46.54 -3.85
C PRO A 241 6.40 -46.31 -4.81
N ALA A 242 5.45 -47.25 -4.82
CA ALA A 242 4.24 -47.14 -5.65
C ALA A 242 3.32 -46.00 -5.18
N GLU A 243 3.22 -45.77 -3.86
CA GLU A 243 2.45 -44.65 -3.31
C GLU A 243 3.14 -43.31 -3.63
N LEU A 244 4.48 -43.28 -3.64
CA LEU A 244 5.24 -42.07 -4.00
C LEU A 244 4.93 -41.58 -5.42
N ALA A 245 4.90 -42.47 -6.42
CA ALA A 245 4.56 -42.12 -7.80
C ALA A 245 3.16 -41.50 -7.90
N SER A 246 2.18 -42.11 -7.24
CA SER A 246 0.80 -41.61 -7.21
C SER A 246 0.70 -40.23 -6.54
N ARG A 247 1.38 -40.04 -5.41
CA ARG A 247 1.41 -38.76 -4.67
C ARG A 247 2.07 -37.64 -5.48
N LEU A 248 3.22 -37.90 -6.09
CA LEU A 248 3.91 -36.93 -6.96
C LEU A 248 3.09 -36.63 -8.22
N GLY A 249 2.48 -37.63 -8.84
CA GLY A 249 1.59 -37.46 -9.98
C GLY A 249 0.41 -36.53 -9.65
N LYS A 250 -0.23 -36.74 -8.50
CA LYS A 250 -1.31 -35.86 -8.02
C LYS A 250 -0.81 -34.44 -7.77
N TYR A 251 0.33 -34.28 -7.11
CA TYR A 251 0.93 -32.95 -6.86
C TYR A 251 1.15 -32.17 -8.17
N TYR A 252 1.73 -32.79 -9.20
CA TYR A 252 1.94 -32.11 -10.48
C TYR A 252 0.64 -31.86 -11.25
N HIS A 253 -0.37 -32.72 -11.11
CA HIS A 253 -1.68 -32.50 -11.72
C HIS A 253 -2.39 -31.29 -11.08
N ASP A 254 -2.43 -31.23 -9.75
CA ASP A 254 -3.07 -30.15 -9.00
C ASP A 254 -2.42 -28.79 -9.30
N GLN A 255 -1.09 -28.73 -9.51
CA GLN A 255 -0.43 -27.49 -9.95
C GLN A 255 -0.84 -27.04 -11.35
N ASN A 256 -0.93 -27.98 -12.30
CA ASN A 256 -1.33 -27.67 -13.68
C ASN A 256 -2.76 -27.10 -13.75
N ASP A 257 -3.67 -27.63 -12.93
CA ASP A 257 -5.06 -27.16 -12.89
C ASP A 257 -5.18 -25.75 -12.28
N VAL A 258 -4.38 -25.44 -11.26
CA VAL A 258 -4.33 -24.10 -10.66
C VAL A 258 -3.83 -23.05 -11.66
N ASP A 259 -2.78 -23.36 -12.42
CA ASP A 259 -2.23 -22.43 -13.42
C ASP A 259 -3.20 -22.16 -14.58
N GLN A 260 -3.94 -23.18 -15.05
CA GLN A 260 -4.97 -22.99 -16.07
C GLN A 260 -6.20 -22.23 -15.55
N SER A 261 -6.61 -22.49 -14.31
CA SER A 261 -7.70 -21.77 -13.65
C SER A 261 -7.37 -20.29 -13.46
N ASN A 262 -6.14 -19.96 -13.02
CA ASN A 262 -5.73 -18.56 -12.83
C ASN A 262 -5.71 -17.74 -14.13
N ARG A 263 -5.45 -18.35 -15.29
CA ARG A 263 -5.58 -17.67 -16.59
C ARG A 263 -7.02 -17.35 -16.98
N THR A 264 -8.00 -18.04 -16.42
CA THR A 264 -9.42 -17.97 -16.84
C THR A 264 -10.35 -17.38 -15.78
N ARG A 265 -9.87 -17.16 -14.55
CA ARG A 265 -10.71 -16.74 -13.44
C ARG A 265 -10.74 -15.23 -13.25
N ARG A 266 -11.91 -14.65 -13.55
CA ARG A 266 -12.34 -13.31 -13.13
C ARG A 266 -12.35 -13.23 -11.59
N ASP A 267 -11.70 -12.21 -11.01
CA ASP A 267 -11.43 -12.10 -9.57
C ASP A 267 -12.69 -12.34 -8.71
N PRO A 268 -12.69 -13.33 -7.79
CA PRO A 268 -13.85 -13.67 -6.96
C PRO A 268 -14.14 -12.66 -5.82
N ASN A 269 -13.33 -11.61 -5.68
CA ASN A 269 -13.36 -10.69 -4.53
C ASN A 269 -14.20 -9.41 -4.76
N TRP A 270 -15.26 -9.47 -5.58
CA TRP A 270 -16.12 -8.31 -5.85
C TRP A 270 -16.75 -7.72 -4.57
N GLY A 271 -17.12 -8.56 -3.60
CA GLY A 271 -17.67 -8.12 -2.32
C GLY A 271 -16.72 -7.21 -1.53
N LEU A 272 -15.42 -7.54 -1.49
CA LEU A 272 -14.42 -6.68 -0.84
C LEU A 272 -14.23 -5.34 -1.58
N LYS A 273 -14.31 -5.36 -2.92
CA LYS A 273 -14.21 -4.13 -3.73
C LYS A 273 -15.35 -3.16 -3.39
N LEU A 274 -16.57 -3.66 -3.20
CA LEU A 274 -17.73 -2.84 -2.80
C LEU A 274 -17.59 -2.28 -1.39
N VAL A 275 -17.16 -3.10 -0.42
CA VAL A 275 -16.95 -2.65 0.97
C VAL A 275 -15.85 -1.59 1.04
N ALA A 276 -14.78 -1.74 0.27
CA ALA A 276 -13.70 -0.76 0.20
C ALA A 276 -14.17 0.58 -0.38
N ILE A 277 -14.97 0.56 -1.45
CA ILE A 277 -15.58 1.78 -2.03
C ILE A 277 -16.49 2.44 -1.00
N ALA A 278 -17.36 1.68 -0.31
CA ALA A 278 -18.25 2.23 0.70
C ALA A 278 -17.49 2.90 1.86
N LEU A 279 -16.42 2.27 2.36
CA LEU A 279 -15.57 2.83 3.42
C LEU A 279 -14.77 4.06 2.98
N ALA A 280 -14.30 4.09 1.73
CA ALA A 280 -13.61 5.25 1.18
C ALA A 280 -14.55 6.44 1.04
N THR A 281 -15.75 6.23 0.51
CA THR A 281 -16.77 7.28 0.39
C THR A 281 -17.21 7.78 1.76
N LEU A 282 -17.40 6.88 2.74
CA LEU A 282 -17.71 7.25 4.13
C LEU A 282 -16.57 8.06 4.76
N SER A 283 -15.32 7.65 4.58
CA SER A 283 -14.16 8.39 5.09
C SER A 283 -14.05 9.77 4.45
N TRP A 284 -14.20 9.88 3.14
CA TRP A 284 -14.21 11.17 2.46
C TRP A 284 -15.31 12.08 3.01
N TRP A 285 -16.53 11.56 3.19
CA TRP A 285 -17.62 12.32 3.80
C TRP A 285 -17.35 12.73 5.25
N LEU A 286 -16.67 11.90 6.05
CA LEU A 286 -16.39 12.20 7.45
C LEU A 286 -15.24 13.21 7.64
N PHE A 287 -14.28 13.25 6.72
CA PHE A 287 -13.04 14.04 6.86
C PHE A 287 -12.98 15.26 5.93
N ALA A 288 -13.45 15.17 4.69
CA ALA A 288 -13.38 16.28 3.72
C ALA A 288 -14.43 17.37 3.99
N PHE A 289 -15.57 17.02 4.60
CA PHE A 289 -16.63 17.97 4.95
C PHE A 289 -16.28 18.91 6.12
N GLN A 290 -15.19 18.65 6.85
CA GLN A 290 -14.74 19.44 8.00
C GLN A 290 -13.48 20.26 7.69
N THR A 291 -13.35 20.79 6.48
CA THR A 291 -12.31 21.80 6.23
C THR A 291 -12.67 23.06 7.02
N ASP A 292 -12.05 23.23 8.18
CA ASP A 292 -12.10 24.47 8.95
C ASP A 292 -11.71 25.62 8.01
N THR A 293 -12.63 26.56 7.82
CA THR A 293 -12.35 27.76 7.02
C THR A 293 -11.51 28.69 7.87
N VAL A 294 -10.31 29.04 7.39
CA VAL A 294 -9.41 29.95 8.07
C VAL A 294 -9.71 31.36 7.61
N GLN A 295 -9.79 32.31 8.55
CA GLN A 295 -9.89 33.74 8.26
C GLN A 295 -8.49 34.35 8.32
N ARG A 296 -8.10 35.12 7.29
CA ARG A 296 -6.86 35.90 7.31
C ARG A 296 -7.13 37.34 6.85
N THR A 297 -6.54 38.28 7.57
CA THR A 297 -6.59 39.72 7.24
C THR A 297 -5.30 40.11 6.53
N PHE A 298 -5.43 40.73 5.36
CA PHE A 298 -4.33 41.24 4.55
C PHE A 298 -4.39 42.76 4.48
N VAL A 299 -3.23 43.42 4.51
CA VAL A 299 -3.12 44.87 4.30
C VAL A 299 -2.82 45.09 2.82
N VAL A 300 -3.73 45.76 2.12
CA VAL A 300 -3.71 45.91 0.67
C VAL A 300 -3.55 47.39 0.31
N PRO A 301 -2.66 47.77 -0.62
CA PRO A 301 -2.50 49.17 -1.03
C PRO A 301 -3.70 49.66 -1.86
N ILE A 302 -4.07 50.93 -1.68
CA ILE A 302 -5.10 51.61 -2.48
C ILE A 302 -4.42 52.38 -3.63
N GLU A 303 -4.70 51.97 -4.87
CA GLU A 303 -4.24 52.65 -6.07
C GLU A 303 -5.35 53.54 -6.66
N PHE A 304 -5.00 54.79 -6.96
CA PHE A 304 -5.87 55.72 -7.66
C PHE A 304 -5.46 55.75 -9.14
N ARG A 305 -6.35 55.34 -10.05
CA ARG A 305 -6.09 55.32 -11.49
C ARG A 305 -6.89 56.40 -12.21
N ASN A 306 -6.31 56.96 -13.28
CA ASN A 306 -6.93 57.99 -14.14
C ASN A 306 -7.32 59.29 -13.41
N LEU A 307 -6.38 59.90 -12.67
CA LEU A 307 -6.58 61.22 -12.06
C LEU A 307 -6.61 62.31 -13.17
N PRO A 308 -7.64 63.17 -13.24
CA PRO A 308 -7.70 64.25 -14.22
C PRO A 308 -6.56 65.27 -14.06
N GLU A 309 -6.04 65.82 -15.17
CA GLU A 309 -4.99 66.85 -15.13
C GLU A 309 -5.47 68.09 -14.36
N GLY A 310 -4.71 68.54 -13.35
CA GLY A 310 -5.03 69.73 -12.56
C GLY A 310 -5.81 69.48 -11.27
N PHE A 311 -5.96 68.23 -10.79
CA PHE A 311 -6.55 67.91 -9.48
C PHE A 311 -5.62 67.07 -8.60
N GLN A 312 -5.69 67.24 -7.28
CA GLN A 312 -5.03 66.40 -6.27
C GLN A 312 -6.07 65.86 -5.28
N VAL A 313 -5.82 64.67 -4.74
CA VAL A 313 -6.63 64.09 -3.65
C VAL A 313 -6.26 64.83 -2.36
N ALA A 314 -7.23 65.47 -1.71
CA ALA A 314 -7.02 66.18 -0.45
C ALA A 314 -6.69 65.22 0.71
N ASP A 315 -5.86 65.66 1.64
CA ASP A 315 -5.55 64.90 2.85
C ASP A 315 -6.76 64.83 3.80
N PRO A 316 -6.96 63.70 4.52
CA PRO A 316 -6.08 62.54 4.63
C PRO A 316 -6.30 61.48 3.53
N LYS A 317 -5.22 61.06 2.86
CA LYS A 317 -5.25 60.00 1.85
C LYS A 317 -5.08 58.60 2.48
N PRO A 318 -6.12 57.75 2.51
CA PRO A 318 -5.95 56.37 2.94
C PRO A 318 -5.03 55.64 1.94
N THR A 319 -3.90 55.15 2.44
CA THR A 319 -2.87 54.49 1.61
C THR A 319 -3.05 52.97 1.59
N TYR A 320 -3.78 52.43 2.57
CA TYR A 320 -4.00 50.99 2.76
C TYR A 320 -5.45 50.70 3.17
N ALA A 321 -5.94 49.53 2.80
CA ALA A 321 -7.18 48.93 3.28
C ALA A 321 -6.88 47.54 3.89
N GLU A 322 -7.58 47.19 4.95
CA GLU A 322 -7.55 45.85 5.52
C GLU A 322 -8.63 44.99 4.87
N LEU A 323 -8.23 43.86 4.30
CA LEU A 323 -9.09 42.91 3.60
C LEU A 323 -9.09 41.58 4.37
N THR A 324 -10.23 41.22 4.96
CA THR A 324 -10.42 39.93 5.62
C THR A 324 -11.04 38.94 4.62
N LEU A 325 -10.28 37.88 4.33
CA LEU A 325 -10.68 36.81 3.44
C LEU A 325 -10.90 35.51 4.24
N SER A 326 -11.92 34.74 3.88
CA SER A 326 -12.20 33.41 4.44
C SER A 326 -12.16 32.33 3.36
N GLY A 327 -11.61 31.17 3.72
CA GLY A 327 -11.54 30.02 2.82
C GLY A 327 -10.68 28.86 3.35
N PRO A 328 -10.44 27.83 2.52
CA PRO A 328 -9.60 26.68 2.88
C PRO A 328 -8.13 27.07 3.05
N GLU A 329 -7.40 26.45 4.00
CA GLU A 329 -6.01 26.81 4.32
C GLU A 329 -5.05 26.75 3.12
N ASN A 330 -5.26 25.81 2.20
CA ASN A 330 -4.47 25.67 0.98
C ASN A 330 -4.65 26.83 -0.02
N ALA A 331 -5.81 27.49 -0.03
CA ALA A 331 -6.08 28.64 -0.90
C ALA A 331 -5.26 29.87 -0.48
N PHE A 332 -4.87 29.96 0.79
CA PHE A 332 -4.00 31.04 1.29
C PHE A 332 -2.50 30.81 1.02
N THR A 333 -2.10 29.60 0.63
CA THR A 333 -0.67 29.28 0.45
C THR A 333 -0.11 29.77 -0.89
N LEU A 334 -0.99 29.96 -1.88
CA LEU A 334 -0.65 30.44 -3.23
C LEU A 334 -0.93 31.95 -3.43
N LEU A 335 -1.42 32.62 -2.39
CA LEU A 335 -1.69 34.05 -2.42
C LEU A 335 -0.40 34.86 -2.21
N ASP A 336 -0.06 35.72 -3.16
CA ASP A 336 0.91 36.79 -2.94
C ASP A 336 0.16 38.06 -2.48
N PRO A 337 0.32 38.51 -1.22
CA PRO A 337 -0.36 39.69 -0.70
C PRO A 337 -0.09 40.98 -1.47
N VAL A 338 1.04 41.05 -2.20
CA VAL A 338 1.50 42.25 -2.90
C VAL A 338 0.76 42.49 -4.22
N GLU A 339 0.18 41.45 -4.83
CA GLU A 339 -0.54 41.57 -6.10
C GLU A 339 -2.03 41.93 -5.93
N MET A 340 -2.55 41.87 -4.71
CA MET A 340 -3.90 42.35 -4.39
C MET A 340 -3.86 43.88 -4.37
N THR A 341 -4.79 44.52 -5.08
CA THR A 341 -4.90 46.00 -5.11
C THR A 341 -6.36 46.42 -5.07
N VAL A 342 -6.65 47.47 -4.31
CA VAL A 342 -7.92 48.19 -4.38
C VAL A 342 -7.73 49.30 -5.41
N SER A 343 -8.34 49.19 -6.59
CA SER A 343 -8.18 50.16 -7.66
C SER A 343 -9.41 51.03 -7.79
N LEU A 344 -9.31 52.31 -7.42
CA LEU A 344 -10.36 53.29 -7.71
C LEU A 344 -10.09 53.98 -9.06
N ASP A 345 -11.05 53.87 -9.98
CA ASP A 345 -11.02 54.54 -11.28
C ASP A 345 -11.78 55.88 -11.21
N LEU A 346 -11.08 57.00 -11.35
CA LEU A 346 -11.64 58.36 -11.14
C LEU A 346 -12.13 59.05 -12.44
N ARG A 347 -12.36 58.29 -13.52
CA ARG A 347 -12.84 58.81 -14.80
C ARG A 347 -14.19 59.53 -14.69
N GLY A 348 -14.25 60.80 -15.12
CA GLY A 348 -15.50 61.56 -15.32
C GLY A 348 -15.88 62.55 -14.21
N THR A 349 -14.97 62.86 -13.28
CA THR A 349 -15.23 63.78 -12.16
C THR A 349 -14.77 65.20 -12.50
N ASP A 350 -15.54 65.92 -13.33
CA ASP A 350 -15.20 67.26 -13.84
C ASP A 350 -15.59 68.42 -12.88
N ARG A 351 -15.92 68.12 -11.62
CA ARG A 351 -16.28 69.12 -10.58
C ARG A 351 -15.72 68.71 -9.21
N PRO A 352 -15.39 69.66 -8.32
CA PRO A 352 -15.07 69.36 -6.93
C PRO A 352 -16.29 68.74 -6.26
N SER A 353 -16.28 67.42 -6.10
CA SER A 353 -17.35 66.66 -5.45
C SER A 353 -16.76 65.70 -4.43
N VAL A 354 -17.34 65.67 -3.24
CA VAL A 354 -17.10 64.62 -2.25
C VAL A 354 -17.89 63.40 -2.71
N THR A 355 -17.21 62.38 -3.21
CA THR A 355 -17.85 61.13 -3.64
C THR A 355 -17.50 60.01 -2.66
N THR A 356 -18.51 59.29 -2.19
CA THR A 356 -18.36 58.09 -1.35
C THR A 356 -18.16 56.87 -2.24
N TRP A 357 -17.01 56.19 -2.11
CA TRP A 357 -16.74 54.94 -2.83
C TRP A 357 -16.78 53.76 -1.86
N HIS A 358 -17.52 52.71 -2.23
CA HIS A 358 -17.56 51.46 -1.45
C HIS A 358 -16.38 50.58 -1.84
N THR A 359 -15.44 50.39 -0.92
CA THR A 359 -14.15 49.70 -1.15
C THR A 359 -14.33 48.27 -1.69
N ALA A 360 -15.40 47.59 -1.28
CA ALA A 360 -15.71 46.22 -1.70
C ALA A 360 -15.97 46.06 -3.21
N ASN A 361 -16.45 47.09 -3.90
CA ASN A 361 -16.80 47.03 -5.32
C ASN A 361 -15.60 47.28 -6.26
N HIS A 362 -14.44 47.62 -5.69
CA HIS A 362 -13.24 48.05 -6.42
C HIS A 362 -12.01 47.18 -6.13
N LEU A 363 -12.25 46.00 -5.55
CA LEU A 363 -11.23 44.98 -5.33
C LEU A 363 -10.88 44.29 -6.64
N THR A 364 -9.60 44.30 -6.99
CA THR A 364 -9.08 43.64 -8.19
C THR A 364 -8.13 42.51 -7.77
N ASN A 365 -8.16 41.40 -8.51
CA ASN A 365 -7.22 40.28 -8.35
C ASN A 365 -7.43 39.36 -7.11
N ILE A 366 -8.68 39.12 -6.68
CA ILE A 366 -9.00 38.12 -5.64
C ILE A 366 -9.20 36.73 -6.28
N PRO A 367 -8.58 35.65 -5.77
CA PRO A 367 -8.83 34.29 -6.23
C PRO A 367 -10.30 33.89 -6.05
N ARG A 368 -10.86 33.17 -7.03
CA ARG A 368 -12.27 32.72 -7.02
C ARG A 368 -12.62 31.77 -5.86
N GLU A 369 -11.62 31.28 -5.15
CA GLU A 369 -11.73 30.28 -4.09
C GLU A 369 -11.86 30.90 -2.69
N LEU A 370 -11.79 32.25 -2.58
CA LEU A 370 -11.83 33.00 -1.32
C LEU A 370 -13.02 33.96 -1.29
N THR A 371 -13.68 34.04 -0.15
CA THR A 371 -14.78 34.99 0.08
C THR A 371 -14.31 36.20 0.86
N THR A 372 -14.69 37.39 0.42
CA THR A 372 -14.46 38.63 1.16
C THR A 372 -15.47 38.74 2.28
N GLU A 373 -14.97 38.76 3.52
CA GLU A 373 -15.82 38.79 4.71
C GLU A 373 -15.93 40.20 5.30
N ALA A 374 -14.83 40.96 5.27
CA ALA A 374 -14.81 42.36 5.71
C ALA A 374 -13.75 43.17 4.96
N VAL A 375 -14.03 44.46 4.76
CA VAL A 375 -13.09 45.44 4.18
C VAL A 375 -13.12 46.72 5.03
N VAL A 376 -11.97 47.16 5.54
CA VAL A 376 -11.86 48.37 6.36
C VAL A 376 -10.87 49.34 5.70
N PRO A 377 -11.25 50.61 5.42
CA PRO A 377 -12.57 51.22 5.66
C PRO A 377 -13.62 50.79 4.62
N GLU A 378 -14.88 50.63 5.04
CA GLU A 378 -16.01 50.25 4.17
C GLU A 378 -16.34 51.31 3.10
N THR A 379 -16.09 52.58 3.44
CA THR A 379 -16.31 53.73 2.55
C THR A 379 -15.08 54.63 2.57
N ILE A 380 -14.59 54.97 1.38
CA ILE A 380 -13.51 55.94 1.20
C ILE A 380 -14.15 57.26 0.74
N LEU A 381 -13.96 58.32 1.51
CA LEU A 381 -14.34 59.69 1.15
C LEU A 381 -13.18 60.32 0.41
N ILE A 382 -13.40 60.71 -0.84
CA ILE A 382 -12.38 61.38 -1.66
C ILE A 382 -12.86 62.79 -1.97
N SER A 383 -12.06 63.78 -1.58
CA SER A 383 -12.23 65.17 -1.97
C SER A 383 -11.16 65.51 -3.00
N LEU A 384 -11.58 65.94 -4.19
CA LEU A 384 -10.70 66.39 -5.26
C LEU A 384 -10.54 67.91 -5.15
N GLN A 385 -9.30 68.39 -4.99
CA GLN A 385 -8.96 69.81 -4.97
C GLN A 385 -8.18 70.21 -6.23
N PRO A 386 -8.35 71.45 -6.75
CA PRO A 386 -7.55 71.96 -7.85
C PRO A 386 -6.07 72.01 -7.46
N SER A 387 -5.19 71.57 -8.36
CA SER A 387 -3.74 71.52 -8.17
C SER A 387 -3.17 72.94 -8.28
N GLY A 388 -3.22 73.68 -7.16
CA GLY A 388 -2.75 75.06 -7.08
C GLY A 388 -3.21 75.86 -5.86
N GLU A 389 -4.14 75.34 -5.05
CA GLU A 389 -4.64 76.04 -3.87
C GLU A 389 -3.98 75.45 -2.61
N ILE A 390 -3.02 76.18 -2.03
CA ILE A 390 -2.44 75.87 -0.72
C ILE A 390 -3.55 76.07 0.31
N ALA A 391 -3.88 75.02 1.07
CA ALA A 391 -4.82 75.11 2.19
C ALA A 391 -4.31 76.13 3.23
N PRO A 392 -5.15 77.06 3.73
CA PRO A 392 -4.78 77.92 4.85
C PRO A 392 -4.68 77.14 6.18
#